data_AF-A0A9E3X2L0-F1
#
_entry.id   AF-A0A9E3X2L0-F1
#
_cell.length_a   1.000
_cell.length_b   1.000
_cell.length_c   1.000
_cell.angle_alpha   90.00
_cell.angle_beta   90.00
_cell.angle_gamma   90.00
#
_symmetry.space_group_name_H-M   'P 1'
#
loop_
_entity.id
_entity.type
_entity.pdbx_description
1 polymer ?
#
loop_
_entity_poly.entity_id
_entity_poly.type
_entity_poly.pdbx_seq_one_letter_code
_entity_poly.pdbx_strand_id
1 'polypeptide(L)'
;EQETLALYYLSSFNPGHVSEHEYTQIKNSPLLERAPPQLQEPLEAATVASAYQAKLQNRRSRELAAGSTLYGPHRDDLRILANGRDLRTYGSRGQQRTAALALKLAELQVSTQFTGRAPLLLLDDVMSELDQHRRNTLLDALAGVEQAIVTTTDWADFSPAFRAQAQLFHVHGGVVEAVTA
;
A
#
# COMPACT_ATOMS: atom_id res chain seq x y z
N GLU A 1 20.70 -1.27 -6.61
CA GLU A 1 20.38 -0.16 -5.68
C GLU A 1 19.11 -0.54 -4.93
N GLN A 2 19.03 -0.29 -3.62
CA GLN A 2 17.79 -0.51 -2.87
C GLN A 2 16.86 0.68 -3.08
N GLU A 3 15.65 0.44 -3.60
CA GLU A 3 14.61 1.45 -3.68
C GLU A 3 13.95 1.63 -2.32
N THR A 4 13.75 2.88 -1.90
CA THR A 4 13.01 3.19 -0.67
C THR A 4 11.58 3.56 -1.02
N LEU A 5 10.62 2.83 -0.44
CA LEU A 5 9.19 3.14 -0.55
C LEU A 5 8.76 4.03 0.60
N ALA A 6 7.99 5.08 0.29
CA ALA A 6 7.32 5.91 1.29
C ALA A 6 5.82 5.95 1.01
N LEU A 7 5.03 5.73 2.05
CA LEU A 7 3.58 5.91 2.02
C LEU A 7 3.23 7.30 2.56
N TYR A 8 2.50 8.08 1.78
CA TYR A 8 2.09 9.43 2.14
C TYR A 8 0.57 9.56 2.09
N TYR A 9 -0.03 9.87 3.24
CA TYR A 9 -1.43 10.22 3.33
C TYR A 9 -1.63 11.71 3.04
N LEU A 10 -2.52 12.00 2.10
CA LEU A 10 -2.83 13.33 1.64
C LEU A 10 -4.31 13.57 1.82
N SER A 11 -4.66 14.44 2.76
CA SER A 11 -6.05 14.82 2.97
C SER A 11 -6.64 15.54 1.74
N SER A 12 -7.96 15.58 1.67
CA SER A 12 -8.68 16.26 0.60
C SER A 12 -8.61 17.80 0.74
N PHE A 13 -8.32 18.28 1.95
CA PHE A 13 -8.16 19.67 2.34
C PHE A 13 -6.92 19.86 3.23
N ASN A 14 -6.42 21.09 3.34
CA ASN A 14 -5.34 21.41 4.26
C ASN A 14 -5.88 21.48 5.71
N PRO A 15 -5.44 20.61 6.64
CA PRO A 15 -5.89 20.62 8.02
C PRO A 15 -5.13 21.64 8.90
N GLY A 16 -4.30 22.51 8.31
CA GLY A 16 -3.68 23.64 9.00
C GLY A 16 -2.21 23.46 9.38
N HIS A 17 -1.52 22.44 8.87
CA HIS A 17 -0.11 22.18 9.18
C HIS A 17 0.89 22.87 8.25
N VAL A 18 0.43 23.35 7.10
CA VAL A 18 1.23 24.05 6.08
C VAL A 18 0.43 25.22 5.50
N SER A 19 1.06 26.08 4.72
CA SER A 19 0.33 27.13 3.98
C SER A 19 -0.55 26.51 2.87
N GLU A 20 -1.66 27.18 2.47
CA GLU A 20 -2.49 26.70 1.34
C GLU A 20 -1.71 26.65 0.00
N HIS A 21 -0.70 27.51 -0.17
CA HIS A 21 0.19 27.48 -1.33
C HIS A 21 1.04 26.19 -1.35
N GLU A 22 1.71 25.91 -0.24
CA GLU A 22 2.52 24.70 -0.07
C GLU A 22 1.68 23.44 -0.18
N TYR A 23 0.49 23.43 0.45
CA TYR A 23 -0.45 22.31 0.34
C TYR A 23 -0.84 22.01 -1.12
N THR A 24 -1.11 23.07 -1.88
CA THR A 24 -1.48 22.94 -3.30
C THR A 24 -0.31 22.42 -4.13
N GLN A 25 0.92 22.82 -3.82
CA GLN A 25 2.12 22.28 -4.46
C GLN A 25 2.31 20.79 -4.16
N ILE A 26 2.20 20.37 -2.88
CA ILE A 26 2.29 18.95 -2.49
C ILE A 26 1.20 18.15 -3.21
N LYS A 27 -0.04 18.65 -3.21
CA LYS A 27 -1.18 17.98 -3.84
C LYS A 27 -1.03 17.85 -5.35
N ASN A 28 -0.41 18.80 -6.03
CA ASN A 28 -0.32 18.76 -7.50
C ASN A 28 1.03 18.25 -8.02
N SER A 29 2.05 18.13 -7.18
CA SER A 29 3.37 17.67 -7.61
C SER A 29 3.41 16.14 -7.74
N PRO A 30 3.82 15.61 -8.90
CA PRO A 30 4.05 14.18 -9.09
C PRO A 30 5.48 13.77 -8.65
N LEU A 31 6.34 14.75 -8.37
CA LEU A 31 7.69 14.59 -7.82
C LEU A 31 7.75 15.28 -6.46
N LEU A 32 7.98 14.49 -5.41
CA LEU A 32 8.26 15.00 -4.08
C LEU A 32 9.77 14.81 -3.87
N GLU A 33 10.57 15.70 -4.48
CA GLU A 33 12.05 15.71 -4.37
C GLU A 33 12.52 15.78 -2.92
N ARG A 34 11.67 16.37 -2.06
CA ARG A 34 11.74 16.24 -0.62
C ARG A 34 10.47 15.56 -0.16
N ALA A 35 10.59 14.63 0.78
CA ALA A 35 9.43 14.18 1.53
C ALA A 35 8.70 15.44 2.03
N PRO A 36 7.38 15.58 1.77
CA PRO A 36 6.61 16.68 2.33
C PRO A 36 6.84 16.70 3.84
N PRO A 37 6.85 17.90 4.47
CA PRO A 37 7.17 18.04 5.87
C PRO A 37 6.32 17.05 6.66
N GLN A 38 7.00 16.09 7.29
CA GLN A 38 6.33 15.15 8.17
C GLN A 38 5.76 15.97 9.32
N LEU A 39 4.52 15.65 9.70
CA LEU A 39 3.97 16.17 10.93
C LEU A 39 4.93 15.80 12.06
N GLN A 40 5.61 16.79 12.64
CA GLN A 40 6.51 16.59 13.77
C GLN A 40 5.70 16.08 14.98
N GLU A 41 4.46 16.56 15.10
CA GLU A 41 3.49 16.11 16.08
C GLU A 41 2.11 15.89 15.41
N PRO A 42 1.30 14.94 15.90
CA PRO A 42 -0.07 14.78 15.44
C PRO A 42 -0.87 16.07 15.61
N LEU A 43 -1.66 16.42 14.61
CA LEU A 43 -2.58 17.56 14.73
C LEU A 43 -3.66 17.27 15.77
N GLU A 44 -3.96 18.26 16.59
CA GLU A 44 -5.09 18.20 17.51
C GLU A 44 -6.41 18.04 16.72
N ALA A 45 -7.27 17.12 17.18
CA ALA A 45 -8.54 16.84 16.53
C ALA A 45 -9.43 18.10 16.40
N ALA A 46 -9.37 19.02 17.38
CA ALA A 46 -10.11 20.28 17.35
C ALA A 46 -9.66 21.21 16.20
N THR A 47 -8.36 21.24 15.92
CA THR A 47 -7.78 22.01 14.80
C THR A 47 -8.24 21.45 13.47
N VAL A 48 -8.16 20.12 13.31
CA VAL A 48 -8.63 19.44 12.08
C VAL A 48 -10.12 19.65 11.87
N ALA A 49 -10.94 19.50 12.92
CA ALA A 49 -12.38 19.71 12.86
C ALA A 49 -12.75 21.15 12.43
N SER A 50 -12.07 22.14 13.01
CA SER A 50 -12.28 23.55 12.68
C SER A 50 -11.91 23.85 11.22
N ALA A 51 -10.76 23.36 10.75
CA ALA A 51 -10.33 23.51 9.37
C ALA A 51 -11.29 22.82 8.39
N TYR A 52 -11.78 21.62 8.75
CA TYR A 52 -12.72 20.87 7.92
C TYR A 52 -14.07 21.59 7.79
N GLN A 53 -14.63 22.06 8.91
CA GLN A 53 -15.87 22.82 8.93
C GLN A 53 -15.77 24.09 8.07
N ALA A 54 -14.68 24.84 8.20
CA ALA A 54 -14.43 26.02 7.37
C ALA A 54 -14.34 25.66 5.87
N LYS A 55 -13.71 24.53 5.52
CA LYS A 55 -13.62 24.08 4.12
C LYS A 55 -14.99 23.77 3.53
N LEU A 56 -15.84 23.05 4.25
CA LEU A 56 -17.20 22.72 3.82
C LEU A 56 -18.06 23.97 3.67
N GLN A 57 -18.01 24.90 4.64
CA GLN A 57 -18.75 26.16 4.57
C GLN A 57 -18.34 27.00 3.35
N ASN A 58 -17.03 27.17 3.12
CA ASN A 58 -16.48 27.97 2.02
C ASN A 58 -16.71 27.36 0.63
N ARG A 59 -17.06 26.07 0.55
CA ARG A 59 -17.24 25.34 -0.72
C ARG A 59 -18.67 24.86 -0.96
N ARG A 60 -19.62 25.21 -0.09
CA ARG A 60 -21.03 24.81 -0.17
C ARG A 60 -21.66 25.02 -1.55
N SER A 61 -21.46 26.18 -2.18
CA SER A 61 -22.02 26.47 -3.51
C SER A 61 -21.48 25.50 -4.59
N ARG A 62 -20.19 25.17 -4.50
CA ARG A 62 -19.53 24.22 -5.42
C ARG A 62 -20.00 22.79 -5.17
N GLU A 63 -20.19 22.39 -3.91
CA GLU A 63 -20.71 21.06 -3.56
C GLU A 63 -22.15 20.87 -4.03
N LEU A 64 -23.00 21.90 -3.87
CA LEU A 64 -24.37 21.91 -4.40
C LEU A 64 -24.39 21.78 -5.92
N ALA A 65 -23.54 22.54 -6.63
CA ALA A 65 -23.44 22.43 -8.09
C ALA A 65 -22.92 21.05 -8.55
N ALA A 66 -22.05 20.42 -7.78
CA ALA A 66 -21.53 19.09 -8.06
C ALA A 66 -22.45 17.93 -7.60
N GLY A 67 -23.51 18.22 -6.84
CA GLY A 67 -24.41 17.21 -6.25
C GLY A 67 -23.73 16.24 -5.29
N SER A 68 -22.55 16.59 -4.76
CA SER A 68 -21.76 15.70 -3.88
C SER A 68 -20.83 16.48 -2.96
N THR A 69 -20.50 15.89 -1.81
CA THR A 69 -19.46 16.42 -0.91
C THR A 69 -18.09 16.21 -1.54
N LEU A 70 -17.33 17.30 -1.67
CA LEU A 70 -16.05 17.37 -2.39
C LEU A 70 -14.83 17.27 -1.46
N TYR A 71 -15.03 17.36 -0.15
CA TYR A 71 -13.97 17.30 0.86
C TYR A 71 -14.38 16.37 2.00
N GLY A 72 -13.42 15.64 2.56
CA GLY A 72 -13.62 14.64 3.62
C GLY A 72 -12.79 13.38 3.38
N PRO A 73 -12.77 12.45 4.34
CA PRO A 73 -11.94 11.24 4.28
C PRO A 73 -12.18 10.38 3.04
N HIS A 74 -13.39 10.40 2.49
CA HIS A 74 -13.76 9.74 1.24
C HIS A 74 -13.13 10.34 -0.02
N ARG A 75 -12.46 11.50 0.09
CA ARG A 75 -11.78 12.23 -1.00
C ARG A 75 -10.27 12.35 -0.75
N ASP A 76 -9.77 11.78 0.33
CA ASP A 76 -8.35 11.76 0.65
C ASP A 76 -7.61 10.79 -0.29
N ASP A 77 -6.29 10.93 -0.38
CA ASP A 77 -5.42 10.16 -1.28
C ASP A 77 -4.29 9.51 -0.46
N LEU A 78 -3.84 8.33 -0.91
CA LEU A 78 -2.67 7.63 -0.38
C LEU A 78 -1.68 7.48 -1.52
N ARG A 79 -0.54 8.15 -1.43
CA ARG A 79 0.51 8.11 -2.43
C ARG A 79 1.62 7.18 -2.00
N ILE A 80 2.06 6.34 -2.93
CA ILE A 80 3.23 5.50 -2.75
C ILE A 80 4.35 6.09 -3.60
N LEU A 81 5.42 6.50 -2.94
CA LEU A 81 6.57 7.10 -3.57
C LEU A 81 7.73 6.11 -3.58
N ALA A 82 8.41 5.97 -4.71
CA ALA A 82 9.71 5.30 -4.78
C ALA A 82 10.78 6.36 -5.01
N ASN A 83 11.73 6.48 -4.08
CA ASN A 83 12.80 7.48 -4.14
C ASN A 83 12.29 8.90 -4.46
N GLY A 84 11.15 9.28 -3.85
CA GLY A 84 10.50 10.60 -4.03
C GLY A 84 9.61 10.75 -5.27
N ARG A 85 9.46 9.73 -6.11
CA ARG A 85 8.60 9.77 -7.32
C ARG A 85 7.30 9.02 -7.10
N ASP A 86 6.17 9.61 -7.49
CA ASP A 86 4.87 8.95 -7.42
C ASP A 86 4.83 7.72 -8.34
N LEU A 87 4.70 6.52 -7.74
CA LEU A 87 4.64 5.27 -8.48
C LEU A 87 3.41 5.14 -9.36
N ARG A 88 2.30 5.82 -9.03
CA ARG A 88 1.10 5.84 -9.87
C ARG A 88 1.37 6.50 -11.22
N THR A 89 2.20 7.53 -11.25
CA THR A 89 2.48 8.32 -12.47
C THR A 89 3.74 7.85 -13.19
N TYR A 90 4.80 7.49 -12.46
CA TYR A 90 6.13 7.22 -13.03
C TYR A 90 6.64 5.80 -12.79
N GLY A 91 5.96 5.02 -11.95
CA GLY A 91 6.37 3.65 -11.65
C GLY A 91 6.18 2.75 -12.86
N SER A 92 7.19 1.95 -13.17
CA SER A 92 6.99 0.81 -14.07
C SER A 92 5.94 -0.16 -13.48
N ARG A 93 5.30 -0.96 -14.33
CA ARG A 93 4.36 -2.00 -13.87
C ARG A 93 4.98 -2.92 -12.81
N GLY A 94 6.26 -3.27 -13.00
CA GLY A 94 7.01 -4.04 -12.02
C GLY A 94 7.11 -3.31 -10.67
N GLN A 95 7.52 -2.04 -10.65
CA GLN A 95 7.62 -1.28 -9.39
C GLN A 95 6.28 -1.15 -8.67
N GLN A 96 5.20 -0.90 -9.42
CA GLN A 96 3.85 -0.82 -8.84
C GLN A 96 3.44 -2.14 -8.16
N ARG A 97 3.71 -3.27 -8.80
CA ARG A 97 3.46 -4.61 -8.22
C ARG A 97 4.30 -4.86 -6.97
N THR A 98 5.60 -4.58 -7.02
CA THR A 98 6.48 -4.70 -5.85
C THR A 98 6.01 -3.83 -4.70
N ALA A 99 5.58 -2.60 -4.97
CA ALA A 99 5.08 -1.70 -3.96
C ALA A 99 3.74 -2.14 -3.36
N ALA A 100 2.83 -2.69 -4.18
CA ALA A 100 1.59 -3.28 -3.69
C ALA A 100 1.85 -4.48 -2.77
N LEU A 101 2.79 -5.35 -3.15
CA LEU A 101 3.22 -6.48 -2.34
C LEU A 101 3.83 -6.03 -1.02
N ALA A 102 4.74 -5.05 -1.05
CA ALA A 102 5.32 -4.46 0.15
C ALA A 102 4.25 -3.86 1.08
N LEU A 103 3.24 -3.19 0.51
CA LEU A 103 2.12 -2.65 1.28
C LEU A 103 1.29 -3.77 1.95
N LYS A 104 1.06 -4.90 1.27
CA LYS A 104 0.38 -6.06 1.86
C LYS A 104 1.16 -6.72 2.99
N LEU A 105 2.48 -6.79 2.86
CA LEU A 105 3.35 -7.28 3.94
C LEU A 105 3.37 -6.32 5.14
N ALA A 106 3.37 -5.01 4.89
CA ALA A 106 3.24 -4.00 5.95
C ALA A 106 1.86 -4.08 6.64
N GLU A 107 0.78 -4.26 5.87
CA GLU A 107 -0.57 -4.48 6.39
C GLU A 107 -0.64 -5.71 7.32
N LEU A 108 0.03 -6.81 6.94
CA LEU A 108 0.13 -8.01 7.78
C LEU A 108 0.76 -7.69 9.14
N GLN A 109 1.89 -6.98 9.15
CA GLN A 109 2.58 -6.59 10.39
C GLN A 109 1.71 -5.69 11.27
N VAL A 110 1.07 -4.68 10.68
CA VAL A 110 0.17 -3.77 11.40
C VAL A 110 -1.04 -4.53 11.95
N SER A 111 -1.65 -5.40 11.16
CA SER A 111 -2.78 -6.23 11.59
C SER A 111 -2.43 -7.12 12.78
N THR A 112 -1.26 -7.76 12.76
CA THR A 112 -0.75 -8.55 13.89
C THR A 112 -0.58 -7.69 15.15
N GLN A 113 -0.05 -6.47 15.03
CA GLN A 113 0.11 -5.56 16.16
C GLN A 113 -1.23 -5.12 16.77
N PHE A 114 -2.23 -4.81 15.93
CA PHE A 114 -3.54 -4.35 16.40
C PHE A 114 -4.40 -5.47 16.97
N THR A 115 -4.33 -6.68 16.40
CA THR A 115 -5.20 -7.79 16.78
C THR A 115 -4.54 -8.77 17.75
N GLY A 116 -3.21 -8.72 17.88
CA GLY A 116 -2.40 -9.70 18.62
C GLY A 116 -2.31 -11.08 17.95
N ARG A 117 -2.77 -11.23 16.70
CA ARG A 117 -2.79 -12.50 15.96
C ARG A 117 -2.31 -12.29 14.54
N ALA A 118 -1.42 -13.15 14.05
CA ALA A 118 -1.01 -13.10 12.65
C ALA A 118 -2.16 -13.54 11.73
N PRO A 119 -2.50 -12.75 10.68
CA PRO A 119 -3.51 -13.16 9.71
C PRO A 119 -2.96 -14.22 8.75
N LEU A 120 -3.86 -15.03 8.18
CA LEU A 120 -3.55 -15.92 7.06
C LEU A 120 -3.23 -15.08 5.81
N LEU A 121 -2.05 -15.24 5.25
CA LEU A 121 -1.66 -14.56 4.03
C LEU A 121 -2.07 -15.38 2.80
N LEU A 122 -2.83 -14.76 1.89
CA LEU A 122 -3.23 -15.36 0.62
C LEU A 122 -2.54 -14.61 -0.51
N LEU A 123 -1.78 -15.33 -1.34
CA LEU A 123 -1.08 -14.79 -2.50
C LEU A 123 -1.53 -15.53 -3.76
N ASP A 124 -2.19 -14.80 -4.67
CA ASP A 124 -2.72 -15.36 -5.90
C ASP A 124 -1.82 -15.04 -7.10
N ASP A 125 -1.19 -16.07 -7.65
CA ASP A 125 -0.29 -16.06 -8.82
C ASP A 125 0.76 -14.93 -8.82
N VAL A 126 1.22 -14.53 -7.64
CA VAL A 126 2.15 -13.40 -7.51
C VAL A 126 3.54 -13.71 -8.06
N MET A 127 3.91 -15.00 -8.17
CA MET A 127 5.25 -15.42 -8.61
C MET A 127 5.46 -15.24 -10.11
N SER A 128 4.41 -15.42 -10.93
CA SER A 128 4.47 -15.29 -12.39
C SER A 128 4.76 -13.84 -12.83
N GLU A 129 4.48 -12.87 -11.97
CA GLU A 129 4.64 -11.44 -12.24
C GLU A 129 6.00 -10.85 -11.81
N LEU A 130 6.85 -11.65 -11.18
CA LEU A 130 8.10 -11.20 -10.55
C LEU A 130 9.32 -11.77 -11.26
N ASP A 131 10.36 -10.95 -11.39
CA ASP A 131 11.70 -11.42 -11.75
C ASP A 131 12.34 -12.22 -10.59
N GLN A 132 13.43 -12.92 -10.89
CA GLN A 132 14.10 -13.81 -9.93
C GLN A 132 14.53 -13.11 -8.64
N HIS A 133 15.01 -11.86 -8.72
CA HIS A 133 15.45 -11.13 -7.54
C HIS A 133 14.26 -10.84 -6.63
N ARG A 134 13.15 -10.37 -7.20
CA ARG A 134 11.93 -10.04 -6.46
C ARG A 134 11.23 -11.27 -5.89
N ARG A 135 11.25 -12.41 -6.61
CA ARG A 135 10.77 -13.70 -6.09
C ARG A 135 11.52 -14.06 -4.82
N ASN A 136 12.85 -13.98 -4.83
CA ASN A 136 13.66 -14.26 -3.64
C ASN A 136 13.28 -13.32 -2.48
N THR A 137 13.13 -12.01 -2.74
CA THR A 137 12.69 -11.05 -1.72
C THR A 137 11.32 -11.38 -1.13
N LEU A 138 10.36 -11.82 -1.96
CA LEU A 138 9.06 -12.27 -1.49
C LEU A 138 9.19 -13.52 -0.62
N LEU A 139 9.94 -14.52 -1.06
CA LEU A 139 10.14 -15.76 -0.29
C LEU A 139 10.82 -15.49 1.05
N ASP A 140 11.78 -14.56 1.11
CA ASP A 140 12.42 -14.12 2.34
C ASP A 140 11.41 -13.44 3.28
N ALA A 141 10.53 -12.59 2.74
CA ALA A 141 9.47 -11.96 3.53
C ALA A 141 8.43 -12.97 4.04
N LEU A 142 8.12 -14.00 3.26
CA LEU A 142 7.21 -15.08 3.65
C LEU A 142 7.75 -15.94 4.80
N ALA A 143 9.07 -16.04 4.97
CA ALA A 143 9.66 -16.79 6.07
C ALA A 143 9.29 -16.22 7.46
N GLY A 144 8.92 -14.93 7.54
CA GLY A 144 8.42 -14.30 8.77
C GLY A 144 6.91 -14.39 8.98
N VAL A 145 6.17 -15.01 8.06
CA VAL A 145 4.71 -15.15 8.12
C VAL A 145 4.35 -16.49 8.75
N GLU A 146 3.46 -16.48 9.74
CA GLU A 146 3.05 -17.71 10.45
C GLU A 146 2.36 -18.73 9.54
N GLN A 147 1.48 -18.26 8.65
CA GLN A 147 0.79 -19.12 7.68
C GLN A 147 0.49 -18.37 6.38
N ALA A 148 0.85 -18.98 5.25
CA ALA A 148 0.56 -18.45 3.92
C ALA A 148 0.03 -19.55 2.98
N ILE A 149 -0.90 -19.17 2.10
CA ILE A 149 -1.32 -19.97 0.94
C ILE A 149 -0.89 -19.19 -0.30
N VAL A 150 -0.10 -19.84 -1.15
CA VAL A 150 0.40 -19.25 -2.39
C VAL A 150 -0.05 -20.12 -3.56
N THR A 151 -0.71 -19.52 -4.55
CA THR A 151 -1.04 -20.19 -5.81
C THR A 151 0.09 -19.95 -6.83
N THR A 152 0.34 -20.94 -7.66
CA THR A 152 1.32 -20.86 -8.75
C THR A 152 0.95 -21.87 -9.83
N THR A 153 1.34 -21.59 -11.07
CA THR A 153 1.35 -22.58 -12.15
C THR A 153 2.71 -23.29 -12.29
N ASP A 154 3.77 -22.74 -11.70
CA ASP A 154 5.12 -23.30 -11.78
C ASP A 154 5.73 -23.47 -10.38
N TRP A 155 5.95 -24.72 -9.98
CA TRP A 155 6.59 -25.06 -8.71
C TRP A 155 8.09 -24.73 -8.70
N ALA A 156 8.74 -24.67 -9.86
CA ALA A 156 10.15 -24.35 -9.97
C ALA A 156 10.48 -22.89 -9.64
N ASP A 157 9.48 -22.00 -9.64
CA ASP A 157 9.63 -20.59 -9.26
C ASP A 157 9.99 -20.41 -7.77
N PHE A 158 9.79 -21.45 -6.95
CA PHE A 158 10.09 -21.43 -5.53
C PHE A 158 11.49 -21.98 -5.23
N SER A 159 12.20 -21.31 -4.31
CA SER A 159 13.52 -21.76 -3.88
C SER A 159 13.44 -23.18 -3.28
N PRO A 160 14.49 -24.02 -3.43
CA PRO A 160 14.52 -25.35 -2.82
C PRO A 160 14.24 -25.32 -1.31
N ALA A 161 14.73 -24.29 -0.61
CA ALA A 161 14.49 -24.10 0.82
C ALA A 161 13.01 -23.87 1.12
N PHE A 162 12.32 -23.02 0.34
CA PHE A 162 10.87 -22.81 0.49
C PHE A 162 10.08 -24.09 0.18
N ARG A 163 10.46 -24.81 -0.87
CA ARG A 163 9.79 -26.05 -1.26
C ARG A 163 9.91 -27.16 -0.22
N ALA A 164 11.03 -27.21 0.52
CA ALA A 164 11.25 -28.20 1.57
C ALA A 164 10.35 -28.01 2.81
N GLN A 165 9.86 -26.80 3.04
CA GLN A 165 9.01 -26.44 4.18
C GLN A 165 7.53 -26.25 3.80
N ALA A 166 7.22 -26.31 2.51
CA ALA A 166 5.87 -26.06 2.00
C ALA A 166 5.13 -27.37 1.72
N GLN A 167 3.84 -27.37 1.99
CA GLN A 167 2.94 -28.45 1.56
C GLN A 167 2.37 -28.12 0.18
N LEU A 168 2.65 -28.97 -0.81
CA LEU A 168 2.16 -28.80 -2.17
C LEU A 168 0.78 -29.45 -2.33
N PHE A 169 -0.15 -28.69 -2.90
CA PHE A 169 -1.46 -29.17 -3.32
C PHE A 169 -1.63 -28.93 -4.81
N HIS A 170 -2.13 -29.94 -5.52
CA HIS A 170 -2.53 -29.81 -6.92
C HIS A 170 -4.03 -29.52 -7.00
N VAL A 171 -4.39 -28.53 -7.82
CA VAL A 171 -5.78 -28.18 -8.10
C VAL A 171 -6.10 -28.55 -9.54
N HIS A 172 -7.03 -29.47 -9.75
CA HIS A 172 -7.47 -29.88 -11.08
C HIS A 172 -8.96 -30.21 -11.08
N GLY A 173 -9.72 -29.77 -12.09
CA GLY A 173 -11.16 -30.05 -12.17
C GLY A 173 -11.99 -29.57 -10.98
N GLY A 174 -11.52 -28.54 -10.24
CA GLY A 174 -12.17 -28.08 -9.00
C GLY A 174 -11.88 -28.93 -7.76
N VAL A 175 -11.02 -29.94 -7.86
CA VAL A 175 -10.58 -30.82 -6.77
C VAL A 175 -9.19 -30.40 -6.31
N VAL A 176 -8.96 -30.41 -4.99
CA VAL A 176 -7.67 -30.11 -4.36
C VAL A 176 -7.11 -31.39 -3.76
N GLU A 177 -5.91 -31.79 -4.19
CA GLU A 177 -5.24 -33.02 -3.76
C GLU A 177 -3.85 -32.71 -3.22
N ALA A 178 -3.51 -33.24 -2.05
CA ALA A 178 -2.17 -33.09 -1.49
C ALA A 178 -1.17 -33.95 -2.29
N VAL A 179 -0.04 -33.37 -2.67
CA VAL A 179 1.07 -34.12 -3.26
C VAL A 179 1.88 -34.72 -2.12
N THR A 180 1.81 -36.04 -1.95
CA THR A 180 2.70 -36.76 -1.04
C THR A 180 4.10 -36.85 -1.64
N ALA A 181 5.11 -36.45 -0.87
CA ALA A 181 6.52 -36.51 -1.23
C ALA A 181 7.03 -37.95 -1.45
#